data_AF-A0A3E0HBK6-F1
#
_entry.id   AF-A0A3E0HBK6-F1
#
_cell.length_a   1.000
_cell.length_b   1.000
_cell.length_c   1.000
_cell.angle_alpha   90.00
_cell.angle_beta   90.00
_cell.angle_gamma   90.00
#
_symmetry.space_group_name_H-M   'P 1'
#
loop_
_entity.id
_entity.type
_entity.pdbx_description
1 polymer ?
#
loop_
_entity_poly.entity_id
_entity_poly.type
_entity_poly.pdbx_seq_one_letter_code
_entity_poly.pdbx_strand_id
1 'polypeptide(L)'
;MRNPYDACHIAVPARDLDEAMEFYVFGLGAKLARRYDDRITLDFFGDQLVCHLCEDVPDEAIAYPRHFGVSFAQAEDFDRLVRLVEHRKLRVLSGPAIRFEGTAEQHRTLFLADPSNNVIEFKNYDDPRMQY
;
A
#
# COMPACT_ATOMS: atom_id res chain seq x y z
N MET A 1 -0.66 11.13 -17.59
CA MET A 1 0.77 11.34 -17.93
C MET A 1 1.67 10.36 -17.15
N ARG A 2 1.30 9.07 -17.02
CA ARG A 2 2.20 8.09 -16.37
C ARG A 2 3.20 7.60 -17.41
N ASN A 3 4.48 7.77 -17.11
CA ASN A 3 5.61 7.28 -17.90
C ASN A 3 6.29 6.17 -17.10
N PRO A 4 6.58 4.99 -17.68
CA PRO A 4 7.23 3.89 -16.96
C PRO A 4 8.65 4.21 -16.46
N TYR A 5 9.27 5.29 -16.93
CA TYR A 5 10.58 5.76 -16.43
C TYR A 5 10.47 6.76 -15.27
N ASP A 6 9.26 7.23 -14.96
CA ASP A 6 8.99 8.11 -13.82
C ASP A 6 8.47 7.26 -12.65
N ALA A 7 8.75 7.70 -11.42
CA ALA A 7 8.19 7.11 -10.21
C ALA A 7 7.41 8.18 -9.44
N CYS A 8 6.21 7.83 -8.98
CA CYS A 8 5.56 8.58 -7.92
C CYS A 8 6.40 8.45 -6.64
N HIS A 9 6.40 9.47 -5.78
CA HIS A 9 7.02 9.36 -4.47
C HIS A 9 6.07 9.83 -3.37
N ILE A 10 5.99 9.04 -2.29
CA ILE A 10 5.11 9.30 -1.15
C ILE A 10 5.96 9.23 0.12
N ALA A 11 5.76 10.19 1.03
CA ALA A 11 6.36 10.19 2.35
C ALA A 11 5.29 9.89 3.40
N VAL A 12 5.57 8.97 4.31
CA VAL A 12 4.68 8.58 5.43
C VAL A 12 5.46 8.54 6.74
N PRO A 13 4.83 8.82 7.89
CA PRO A 13 5.48 8.70 9.18
C PRO A 13 5.67 7.23 9.56
N ALA A 14 6.75 6.93 10.25
CA ALA A 14 7.03 5.64 10.84
C ALA A 14 7.49 5.84 12.29
N ARG A 15 6.83 5.17 13.24
CA ARG A 15 7.24 5.22 14.65
C ARG A 15 8.55 4.50 14.92
N ASP A 16 8.88 3.53 14.08
CA ASP A 16 10.10 2.72 14.14
C ASP A 16 10.48 2.25 12.73
N LEU A 17 11.75 2.39 12.36
CA LEU A 17 12.23 2.06 11.01
C LEU A 17 12.40 0.55 10.78
N ASP A 18 12.69 -0.22 11.83
CA ASP A 18 12.80 -1.68 11.74
C ASP A 18 11.42 -2.32 11.66
N GLU A 19 10.42 -1.83 12.40
CA GLU A 19 9.02 -2.25 12.23
C GLU A 19 8.50 -1.92 10.82
N ALA A 20 8.80 -0.72 10.30
CA ALA A 20 8.43 -0.35 8.94
C ALA A 20 9.10 -1.27 7.91
N MET A 21 10.38 -1.59 8.09
CA MET A 21 11.09 -2.52 7.22
C MET A 21 10.49 -3.94 7.29
N GLU A 22 10.16 -4.43 8.48
CA GLU A 22 9.50 -5.73 8.66
C GLU A 22 8.17 -5.78 7.91
N PHE A 23 7.34 -4.75 8.04
CA PHE A 23 6.06 -4.68 7.35
C PHE A 23 6.21 -4.55 5.84
N TYR A 24 6.98 -3.58 5.34
CA TYR A 24 7.01 -3.30 3.91
C TYR A 24 7.89 -4.28 3.13
N VAL A 25 9.07 -4.65 3.65
CA VAL A 25 10.02 -5.49 2.92
C VAL A 25 9.68 -6.97 3.12
N PHE A 26 9.72 -7.44 4.36
CA PHE A 26 9.52 -8.86 4.64
C PHE A 26 8.03 -9.25 4.60
N GLY A 27 7.15 -8.33 5.01
CA GLY A 27 5.71 -8.47 4.94
C GLY A 27 5.16 -8.29 3.52
N LEU A 28 5.21 -7.10 2.95
CA LEU A 28 4.61 -6.79 1.65
C LEU A 28 5.47 -7.19 0.44
N GLY A 29 6.77 -7.44 0.61
CA GLY A 29 7.66 -7.76 -0.50
C GLY A 29 8.18 -6.55 -1.26
N ALA A 30 8.07 -5.33 -0.72
CA ALA A 30 8.78 -4.16 -1.23
C ALA A 30 10.30 -4.37 -1.12
N LYS A 31 11.09 -3.60 -1.86
CA LYS A 31 12.55 -3.68 -1.79
C LYS A 31 13.13 -2.48 -1.05
N LEU A 32 14.01 -2.73 -0.09
CA LEU A 32 14.78 -1.66 0.53
C LEU A 32 15.76 -1.07 -0.48
N ALA A 33 15.67 0.24 -0.72
CA ALA A 33 16.61 0.97 -1.58
C ALA A 33 17.72 1.63 -0.76
N ARG A 34 17.35 2.40 0.28
CA ARG A 34 18.29 3.16 1.12
C ARG A 34 17.80 3.21 2.56
N ARG A 35 18.75 3.33 3.49
CA ARG A 35 18.51 3.57 4.91
C ARG A 35 19.41 4.69 5.42
N TYR A 36 18.82 5.56 6.22
CA TYR A 36 19.46 6.61 7.00
C TYR A 36 18.95 6.52 8.44
N ASP A 37 19.55 7.30 9.36
CA ASP A 37 19.12 7.33 10.77
C ASP A 37 17.68 7.81 10.94
N ASP A 38 17.17 8.62 10.00
CA ASP A 38 15.86 9.28 10.10
C ASP A 38 14.82 8.74 9.10
N ARG A 39 15.18 7.81 8.20
CA ARG A 39 14.25 7.27 7.19
C ARG A 39 14.75 6.00 6.50
N ILE A 40 13.80 5.24 5.97
CA ILE A 40 14.04 4.22 4.93
C ILE A 40 13.35 4.62 3.63
N THR A 41 13.98 4.32 2.50
CA THR A 41 13.41 4.48 1.16
C THR A 41 13.22 3.10 0.54
N LEU A 42 12.04 2.89 -0.05
CA LEU A 42 11.59 1.61 -0.57
C LEU A 42 11.20 1.75 -2.05
N ASP A 43 11.52 0.73 -2.84
CA ASP A 43 10.83 0.43 -4.10
C ASP A 43 9.52 -0.30 -3.73
N PHE A 44 8.42 0.44 -3.82
CA PHE A 44 7.07 0.04 -3.49
C PHE A 44 6.29 -0.14 -4.79
N PHE A 45 6.34 -1.36 -5.35
CA PHE A 45 5.70 -1.73 -6.62
C PHE A 45 6.14 -0.87 -7.81
N GLY A 46 7.41 -0.46 -7.85
CA GLY A 46 7.98 0.40 -8.90
C GLY A 46 7.85 1.90 -8.64
N ASP A 47 7.05 2.31 -7.64
CA ASP A 47 7.00 3.68 -7.14
C ASP A 47 7.87 3.82 -5.86
N GLN A 48 8.16 5.04 -5.42
CA GLN A 48 8.99 5.30 -4.25
C GLN A 48 8.14 5.56 -3.00
N LEU A 49 8.36 4.77 -1.94
CA LEU A 49 7.82 5.04 -0.61
C LEU A 49 8.97 5.42 0.34
N VAL A 50 8.80 6.51 1.08
CA VAL A 50 9.75 6.95 2.10
C VAL A 50 9.06 6.94 3.46
N CYS A 51 9.53 6.06 4.35
CA CYS A 51 9.08 6.00 5.72
C CYS A 51 10.03 6.85 6.58
N HIS A 52 9.52 7.96 7.10
CA HIS A 52 10.28 8.89 7.93
C HIS A 52 10.08 8.58 9.41
N LEU A 53 11.17 8.44 10.16
CA LEU A 53 11.10 8.28 11.61
C LEU A 53 10.42 9.51 12.22
N CYS A 54 9.29 9.31 12.89
CA CYS A 54 8.45 10.37 13.42
C CYS A 54 7.70 9.88 14.66
N GLU A 55 7.67 10.69 15.71
CA GLU A 55 6.88 10.41 16.92
C GLU A 55 5.38 10.67 16.70
N ASP A 56 5.04 11.63 15.83
CA ASP A 56 3.67 11.95 15.45
C ASP A 56 3.18 10.98 14.37
N VAL A 57 2.53 9.91 14.82
CA VAL A 57 1.85 8.91 13.98
C VAL A 57 0.36 8.88 14.32
N PRO A 58 -0.52 8.49 13.37
CA PRO A 58 -1.93 8.29 13.68
C PRO A 58 -2.15 7.31 14.84
N ASP A 59 -3.01 7.66 15.79
CA ASP A 59 -3.37 6.80 16.93
C ASP A 59 -4.04 5.49 16.47
N GLU A 60 -4.87 5.60 15.43
CA GLU A 60 -5.63 4.50 14.86
C GLU A 60 -5.57 4.50 13.33
N ALA A 61 -5.65 3.31 12.74
CA ALA A 61 -5.73 3.15 11.30
C ALA A 61 -7.17 3.37 10.84
N ILE A 62 -7.46 4.54 10.27
CA ILE A 62 -8.79 4.89 9.76
C ILE A 62 -8.69 5.06 8.24
N ALA A 63 -9.54 4.36 7.50
CA ALA A 63 -9.45 4.28 6.04
C ALA A 63 -9.54 5.63 5.30
N TYR A 64 -10.12 6.65 5.94
CA TYR A 64 -10.29 7.99 5.39
C TYR A 64 -9.90 9.04 6.42
N PRO A 65 -9.40 10.21 5.99
CA PRO A 65 -9.29 10.69 4.61
C PRO A 65 -7.96 10.34 3.92
N ARG A 66 -7.04 9.62 4.59
CA ARG A 66 -5.68 9.38 4.11
C ARG A 66 -5.44 7.89 3.92
N HIS A 67 -5.12 7.51 2.70
CA HIS A 67 -4.53 6.23 2.35
C HIS A 67 -3.74 6.39 1.06
N PHE A 68 -2.90 5.41 0.75
CA PHE A 68 -2.17 5.32 -0.50
C PHE A 68 -2.09 3.87 -0.95
N GLY A 69 -1.60 3.60 -2.15
CA GLY A 69 -1.35 2.22 -2.58
C GLY A 69 -1.36 2.08 -4.09
N VAL A 70 -1.80 0.93 -4.58
CA VAL A 70 -1.69 0.55 -6.00
C VAL A 70 -3.04 0.08 -6.54
N SER A 71 -3.46 0.68 -7.66
CA SER A 71 -4.51 0.14 -8.52
C SER A 71 -3.87 -0.77 -9.57
N PHE A 72 -4.01 -2.08 -9.42
CA PHE A 72 -3.49 -3.06 -10.38
C PHE A 72 -4.33 -3.10 -11.65
N ALA A 73 -3.66 -3.13 -12.80
CA ALA A 73 -4.30 -3.30 -14.10
C ALA A 73 -4.75 -4.74 -14.34
N GLN A 74 -3.97 -5.73 -13.88
CA GLN A 74 -4.28 -7.15 -14.04
C GLN A 74 -4.90 -7.70 -12.76
N ALA A 75 -5.98 -8.47 -12.91
CA ALA A 75 -6.69 -9.09 -11.81
C ALA A 75 -5.80 -10.08 -11.03
N GLU A 76 -4.91 -10.76 -11.74
CA GLU A 76 -4.01 -11.78 -11.20
C GLU A 76 -2.98 -11.19 -10.23
N ASP A 77 -2.57 -9.95 -10.43
CA ASP A 77 -1.62 -9.27 -9.54
C ASP A 77 -2.27 -8.89 -8.21
N PHE A 78 -3.53 -8.43 -8.25
CA PHE A 78 -4.33 -8.24 -7.04
C PHE A 78 -4.54 -9.56 -6.29
N ASP A 79 -4.86 -10.65 -6.99
CA ASP A 79 -5.05 -11.96 -6.37
C ASP A 79 -3.76 -12.52 -5.74
N ARG A 80 -2.60 -12.26 -6.38
CA ARG A 80 -1.29 -12.61 -5.80
C ARG A 80 -1.04 -11.84 -4.51
N LEU A 81 -1.37 -10.55 -4.48
CA LEU A 81 -1.24 -9.74 -3.29
C LEU A 81 -2.15 -10.24 -2.15
N VAL A 82 -3.43 -10.54 -2.43
CA VAL A 82 -4.37 -11.08 -1.43
C VAL A 82 -3.82 -12.36 -0.81
N ARG A 83 -3.35 -13.31 -1.63
CA ARG A 83 -2.73 -14.56 -1.13
C ARG A 83 -1.48 -14.31 -0.29
N LEU A 84 -0.65 -13.33 -0.68
CA LEU A 84 0.55 -12.96 0.08
C LEU A 84 0.17 -12.39 1.46
N VAL A 85 -0.83 -11.50 1.50
CA VAL A 85 -1.37 -10.89 2.72
C VAL A 85 -1.89 -11.96 3.69
N GLU A 86 -2.68 -12.92 3.18
CA GLU A 86 -3.21 -14.04 3.98
C GLU A 86 -2.07 -14.94 4.48
N HIS A 87 -1.14 -15.31 3.60
CA HIS A 87 -0.04 -16.22 3.94
C HIS A 87 0.91 -15.63 4.99
N ARG A 88 1.23 -14.34 4.85
CA ARG A 88 2.12 -13.60 5.77
C ARG A 88 1.39 -12.97 6.95
N LYS A 89 0.07 -13.17 7.05
CA LYS A 89 -0.79 -12.71 8.15
C LYS A 89 -0.64 -11.20 8.42
N LEU A 90 -0.60 -10.41 7.36
CA LEU A 90 -0.52 -8.95 7.49
C LEU A 90 -1.82 -8.40 8.10
N ARG A 91 -1.70 -7.26 8.79
CA ARG A 91 -2.84 -6.60 9.45
C ARG A 91 -3.80 -6.03 8.39
N VAL A 92 -4.88 -6.75 8.14
CA VAL A 92 -5.99 -6.30 7.29
C VAL A 92 -6.88 -5.35 8.08
N LEU A 93 -7.08 -4.14 7.57
CA LEU A 93 -8.03 -3.17 8.12
C LEU A 93 -9.45 -3.44 7.60
N SER A 94 -9.60 -3.72 6.30
CA SER A 94 -10.86 -4.16 5.70
C SER A 94 -10.65 -4.82 4.34
N GLY A 95 -11.59 -5.67 3.92
CA GLY A 95 -11.50 -6.42 2.66
C GLY A 95 -10.77 -7.76 2.78
N PRO A 96 -10.52 -8.47 1.65
CA PRO A 96 -10.89 -8.07 0.29
C PRO A 96 -12.41 -7.99 0.09
N ALA A 97 -12.89 -6.99 -0.66
CA ALA A 97 -14.31 -6.77 -0.93
C ALA A 97 -14.54 -6.14 -2.30
N ILE A 98 -15.76 -6.27 -2.85
CA ILE A 98 -16.22 -5.52 -4.03
C ILE A 98 -16.80 -4.19 -3.57
N ARG A 99 -16.48 -3.10 -4.28
CA ARG A 99 -17.08 -1.78 -4.11
C ARG A 99 -17.75 -1.32 -5.40
N PHE A 100 -18.84 -0.55 -5.22
CA PHE A 100 -19.69 -0.06 -6.30
C PHE A 100 -20.19 -1.20 -7.20
N GLU A 101 -20.73 -2.25 -6.57
CA GLU A 101 -21.22 -3.43 -7.28
C GLU A 101 -22.32 -3.06 -8.29
N GLY A 102 -22.18 -3.55 -9.52
CA GLY A 102 -23.08 -3.31 -10.64
C GLY A 102 -22.89 -1.98 -11.37
N THR A 103 -21.92 -1.15 -10.97
CA THR A 103 -21.62 0.13 -11.65
C THR A 103 -20.40 0.01 -12.58
N ALA A 104 -20.12 1.05 -13.37
CA ALA A 104 -18.96 1.06 -14.27
C ALA A 104 -17.64 1.04 -13.48
N GLU A 105 -17.60 1.77 -12.37
CA GLU A 105 -16.48 1.89 -11.44
C GLU A 105 -16.38 0.75 -10.41
N GLN A 106 -17.06 -0.38 -10.65
CA GLN A 106 -16.93 -1.59 -9.84
C GLN A 106 -15.45 -1.99 -9.74
N HIS A 107 -15.00 -2.23 -8.51
CA HIS A 107 -13.64 -2.68 -8.25
C HIS A 107 -13.54 -3.52 -7.00
N ARG A 108 -12.52 -4.36 -6.96
CA ARG A 108 -12.09 -5.05 -5.75
C ARG A 108 -11.15 -4.14 -4.97
N THR A 109 -11.25 -4.15 -3.65
CA THR A 109 -10.38 -3.39 -2.75
C THR A 109 -9.92 -4.23 -1.57
N LEU A 110 -8.74 -3.92 -1.05
CA LEU A 110 -8.18 -4.45 0.19
C LEU A 110 -7.43 -3.32 0.91
N PHE A 111 -7.75 -3.09 2.18
CA PHE A 111 -7.06 -2.14 3.04
C PHE A 111 -6.19 -2.85 4.07
N LEU A 112 -4.93 -2.43 4.17
CA LEU A 112 -4.00 -2.83 5.21
C LEU A 112 -3.67 -1.65 6.12
N ALA A 113 -3.19 -1.96 7.32
CA ALA A 113 -2.60 -0.99 8.23
C ALA A 113 -1.16 -1.39 8.54
N ASP A 114 -0.22 -0.47 8.35
CA ASP A 114 1.16 -0.68 8.79
C ASP A 114 1.29 -0.53 10.33
N PRO A 115 2.47 -0.78 10.92
CA PRO A 115 2.69 -0.63 12.36
C PRO A 115 2.48 0.81 12.88
N SER A 116 2.61 1.80 12.01
CA SER A 116 2.41 3.24 12.33
C SER A 116 1.00 3.72 11.96
N ASN A 117 0.06 2.79 11.76
CA ASN A 117 -1.33 3.03 11.39
C ASN A 117 -1.54 3.81 10.08
N ASN A 118 -0.53 3.86 9.21
CA ASN A 118 -0.74 4.30 7.83
C ASN A 118 -1.63 3.28 7.13
N VAL A 119 -2.59 3.78 6.35
CA VAL A 119 -3.51 2.92 5.61
C VAL A 119 -3.05 2.75 4.17
N ILE A 120 -2.98 1.49 3.73
CA ILE A 120 -2.61 1.12 2.37
C ILE A 120 -3.82 0.48 1.69
N GLU A 121 -4.29 1.05 0.59
CA GLU A 121 -5.39 0.52 -0.22
C GLU A 121 -4.86 -0.05 -1.54
N PHE A 122 -5.21 -1.30 -1.82
CA PHE A 122 -4.97 -1.93 -3.10
C PHE A 122 -6.28 -2.12 -3.83
N LYS A 123 -6.29 -1.85 -5.14
CA LYS A 123 -7.49 -1.96 -5.98
C LYS A 123 -7.24 -2.76 -7.23
N ASN A 124 -8.31 -3.31 -7.77
CA ASN A 124 -8.37 -3.73 -9.17
C ASN A 124 -9.78 -3.45 -9.71
N TYR A 125 -9.85 -2.61 -10.74
CA TYR A 125 -11.09 -2.25 -11.42
C TYR A 125 -11.40 -3.27 -12.50
N ASP A 126 -12.68 -3.62 -12.63
CA ASP A 126 -13.13 -4.55 -13.67
C ASP A 126 -13.01 -3.90 -15.06
N ASP A 127 -13.28 -2.60 -15.16
CA ASP A 127 -12.96 -1.78 -16.31
C ASP A 127 -11.68 -0.95 -16.06
N PRO A 128 -10.55 -1.26 -16.74
CA PRO A 128 -9.30 -0.53 -16.56
C PRO A 128 -9.39 0.98 -16.83
N ARG A 129 -10.41 1.44 -17.56
CA ARG A 129 -10.62 2.88 -17.82
C ARG A 129 -11.07 3.64 -16.59
N MET A 130 -11.59 2.95 -15.56
CA MET A 130 -12.11 3.54 -14.33
C MET A 130 -11.06 3.64 -13.21
N GLN A 131 -9.78 3.38 -13.52
CA GLN A 131 -8.69 3.52 -12.56
C GLN A 131 -8.41 4.97 -12.12
N TYR A 132 -9.01 5.96 -12.81
CA TYR A 132 -8.75 7.39 -12.65
C TYR A 132 -10.04 8.18 -12.44
#